data_AF-A0A850RWI4-F1
#
_entry.id   AF-A0A850RWI4-F1
#
_cell.length_a   1.000
_cell.length_b   1.000
_cell.length_c   1.000
_cell.angle_alpha   90.00
_cell.angle_beta   90.00
_cell.angle_gamma   90.00
#
_symmetry.space_group_name_H-M   'P 1'
#
loop_
_entity.id
_entity.type
_entity.pdbx_description
1 polymer ?
#
loop_
_entity_poly.entity_id
_entity_poly.type
_entity_poly.pdbx_seq_one_letter_code
_entity_poly.pdbx_strand_id
1 'polypeptide(L)'
;MCCLWRGWKKEHFARLDFWFHDLFANTLLKQGCDTSLIEKTHPLLTPLRFDTSCDRSVQGSMRTARMMELESMLCGVPDVINLLPYNTSAQLNHRPVTVKGMKASECLWPDRDMKAWLETVTGAGLY
;
A
#
# COMPACT_ATOMS: atom_id res chain seq x y z
N MET A 1 -9.06 2.63 21.86
CA MET A 1 -10.47 3.04 21.65
C MET A 1 -10.65 3.23 20.15
N CYS A 2 -11.35 2.29 19.51
CA CYS A 2 -11.46 2.21 18.05
C CYS A 2 -12.43 3.30 17.57
N CYS A 3 -11.88 4.43 17.11
CA CYS A 3 -12.64 5.45 16.39
C CYS A 3 -12.83 4.98 14.94
N LEU A 4 -13.61 3.91 14.72
CA LEU A 4 -14.20 3.69 13.41
C LEU A 4 -15.33 4.72 13.25
N TRP A 5 -15.25 5.44 12.14
CA TRP A 5 -16.15 6.47 11.64
C TRP A 5 -17.63 6.20 12.00
N ARG A 6 -18.30 7.16 12.66
CA ARG A 6 -19.73 7.05 13.01
C ARG A 6 -20.56 6.72 11.76
N GLY A 7 -21.41 5.70 11.85
CA GLY A 7 -22.35 5.31 10.79
C GLY A 7 -21.91 4.12 9.92
N TRP A 8 -20.69 3.61 10.08
CA TRP A 8 -20.24 2.42 9.37
C TRP A 8 -20.66 1.14 10.09
N LYS A 9 -21.27 0.22 9.34
CA LYS A 9 -21.75 -1.08 9.84
C LYS A 9 -20.87 -2.22 9.30
N LYS A 10 -20.97 -3.39 9.92
CA LYS A 10 -20.26 -4.62 9.48
C LYS A 10 -20.44 -4.91 7.99
N GLU A 11 -21.65 -4.67 7.46
CA GLU A 11 -21.97 -4.87 6.04
C GLU A 11 -21.12 -4.02 5.10
N HIS A 12 -20.73 -2.81 5.49
CA HIS A 12 -19.85 -1.94 4.68
C HIS A 12 -18.43 -2.49 4.57
N PHE A 13 -18.00 -3.34 5.50
CA PHE A 13 -16.69 -3.98 5.50
C PHE A 13 -16.71 -5.40 4.93
N ALA A 14 -17.88 -5.92 4.53
CA ALA A 14 -18.02 -7.29 4.04
C ALA A 14 -17.16 -7.59 2.80
N ARG A 15 -16.80 -6.55 2.04
CA ARG A 15 -15.97 -6.63 0.83
C ARG A 15 -14.56 -6.06 1.00
N LEU A 16 -14.14 -5.77 2.24
CA LEU A 16 -12.86 -5.09 2.45
C LEU A 16 -11.66 -5.94 2.00
N ASP A 17 -11.75 -7.25 2.17
CA ASP A 17 -10.76 -8.21 1.64
C ASP A 17 -10.65 -8.12 0.11
N PHE A 18 -11.79 -8.15 -0.60
CA PHE A 18 -11.84 -7.94 -2.05
C PHE A 18 -11.18 -6.62 -2.46
N TRP A 19 -11.53 -5.51 -1.79
CA TRP A 19 -10.96 -4.20 -2.11
C TRP A 19 -9.46 -4.12 -1.81
N PHE A 20 -8.97 -4.85 -0.81
CA PHE A 20 -7.54 -4.94 -0.51
C PHE A 20 -6.78 -5.64 -1.65
N HIS A 21 -7.26 -6.80 -2.10
CA HIS A 21 -6.66 -7.52 -3.23
C HIS A 21 -6.72 -6.71 -4.53
N ASP A 22 -7.87 -6.09 -4.81
CA ASP A 22 -8.07 -5.25 -5.99
C ASP A 22 -7.15 -4.02 -6.00
N LEU A 23 -7.04 -3.30 -4.88
CA LEU A 23 -6.16 -2.14 -4.75
C LEU A 23 -4.69 -2.55 -4.91
N PHE A 24 -4.28 -3.67 -4.30
CA PHE A 24 -2.91 -4.18 -4.41
C PHE A 24 -2.54 -4.48 -5.87
N ALA A 25 -3.34 -5.29 -6.56
CA ALA A 25 -3.06 -5.69 -7.96
C ALA A 25 -3.06 -4.48 -8.91
N ASN A 26 -4.05 -3.58 -8.79
CA ASN A 26 -4.13 -2.40 -9.64
C ASN A 26 -3.01 -1.38 -9.34
N THR A 27 -2.53 -1.30 -8.11
CA THR A 27 -1.37 -0.46 -7.77
C THR A 27 -0.11 -0.98 -8.46
N LEU A 28 0.15 -2.29 -8.41
CA LEU A 28 1.27 -2.90 -9.13
C LEU A 28 1.18 -2.68 -10.64
N LEU A 29 -0.02 -2.83 -11.21
CA LEU A 29 -0.27 -2.56 -12.63
C LEU A 29 0.06 -1.09 -12.98
N LYS A 30 -0.36 -0.14 -12.15
CA LYS A 30 -0.05 1.29 -12.33
C LYS A 30 1.44 1.61 -12.20
N GLN A 31 2.17 0.82 -11.43
CA GLN A 31 3.62 0.91 -11.30
C GLN A 31 4.39 0.22 -12.45
N GLY A 32 3.67 -0.35 -13.43
CA GLY A 32 4.27 -1.02 -14.59
C GLY A 32 4.82 -2.41 -14.29
N CYS A 33 4.27 -3.10 -13.29
CA CYS A 33 4.53 -4.52 -13.10
C CYS A 33 3.85 -5.33 -14.20
N ASP A 34 4.53 -6.37 -14.68
CA ASP A 34 3.99 -7.28 -15.69
C ASP A 34 2.79 -8.07 -15.14
N THR A 35 1.74 -8.26 -15.94
CA THR A 35 0.53 -8.94 -15.49
C THR A 35 0.78 -10.39 -15.08
N SER A 36 1.73 -11.09 -15.73
CA SER A 36 2.08 -12.45 -15.35
C SER A 36 2.77 -12.51 -13.97
N LEU A 37 3.52 -11.45 -13.60
CA LEU A 37 4.10 -11.32 -12.27
C LEU A 37 3.00 -11.04 -11.24
N ILE A 38 2.05 -10.15 -11.55
CA ILE A 38 0.92 -9.81 -10.67
C ILE A 38 0.07 -11.06 -10.39
N GLU A 39 -0.25 -11.87 -11.40
CA GLU A 39 -1.02 -13.10 -11.24
C GLU A 39 -0.34 -14.10 -10.29
N LYS A 40 0.99 -14.22 -10.38
CA LYS A 40 1.78 -15.08 -9.47
C LYS A 40 1.80 -14.58 -8.02
N THR A 41 1.45 -13.32 -7.76
CA THR A 41 1.35 -12.81 -6.39
C THR A 41 0.08 -13.24 -5.67
N HIS A 42 -0.96 -13.62 -6.43
CA HIS A 42 -2.26 -13.98 -5.85
C HIS A 42 -2.18 -15.08 -4.77
N PRO A 43 -1.46 -16.21 -4.98
CA PRO A 43 -1.31 -17.23 -3.93
C PRO A 43 -0.52 -16.75 -2.69
N LEU A 44 0.28 -15.69 -2.81
CA LEU A 44 1.07 -15.14 -1.69
C LEU A 44 0.25 -14.21 -0.79
N LEU A 45 -0.85 -13.67 -1.30
CA LEU A 45 -1.75 -12.80 -0.55
C LEU A 45 -2.64 -13.65 0.36
N THR A 46 -2.30 -13.69 1.64
CA THR A 46 -3.18 -14.25 2.66
C THR A 46 -4.42 -13.37 2.85
N PRO A 47 -5.57 -13.92 3.29
CA PRO A 47 -6.75 -13.14 3.62
C PRO A 47 -6.42 -11.94 4.53
N LEU A 48 -7.11 -10.83 4.33
CA LEU A 48 -6.90 -9.59 5.06
C LEU A 48 -6.94 -9.82 6.57
N ARG A 49 -5.84 -9.44 7.24
CA ARG A 49 -5.70 -9.47 8.69
C ARG A 49 -5.34 -8.08 9.18
N PHE A 50 -5.91 -7.71 10.33
CA PHE A 50 -5.58 -6.45 10.99
C PHE A 50 -4.60 -6.72 12.11
N ASP A 51 -3.47 -6.02 12.09
CA ASP A 51 -2.59 -5.98 13.25
C ASP A 51 -3.27 -5.17 14.36
N THR A 52 -3.40 -5.77 15.53
CA THR A 52 -3.90 -5.09 16.74
C THR A 52 -2.79 -4.45 17.56
N SER A 53 -1.52 -4.72 17.21
CA SER A 53 -0.36 -4.07 17.79
C SER A 53 -0.17 -2.68 17.20
N CYS A 54 -0.13 -1.66 18.05
CA CYS A 54 0.18 -0.30 17.61
C CYS A 54 1.69 -0.08 17.62
N ASP A 55 2.33 -0.26 16.46
CA ASP A 55 3.75 0.07 16.28
C ASP A 55 3.94 1.57 15.95
N ARG A 56 4.76 2.26 16.77
CA ARG A 56 5.03 3.70 16.62
C ARG A 56 5.83 4.04 15.35
N SER A 57 6.68 3.12 14.88
CA SER A 57 7.42 3.28 13.63
C SER A 57 6.46 3.23 12.45
N VAL A 58 5.56 2.25 12.42
CA VAL A 58 4.52 2.12 11.37
C VAL A 58 3.64 3.38 11.34
N GLN A 59 3.14 3.82 12.50
CA GLN A 59 2.35 5.05 12.61
C GLN A 59 3.13 6.29 12.16
N GLY A 60 4.42 6.37 12.49
CA GLY A 60 5.33 7.42 12.02
C GLY A 60 5.46 7.43 10.50
N SER A 61 5.72 6.28 9.89
CA SER A 61 5.82 6.13 8.43
C SER A 61 4.51 6.51 7.72
N MET A 62 3.37 6.11 8.26
CA MET A 62 2.05 6.50 7.73
C MET A 62 1.81 8.02 7.85
N ARG A 63 2.21 8.62 8.97
CA ARG A 63 2.12 10.08 9.16
C ARG A 63 2.98 10.83 8.14
N THR A 64 4.19 10.36 7.86
CA THR A 64 5.06 10.95 6.84
C THR A 64 4.43 10.86 5.45
N ALA A 65 3.92 9.68 5.05
CA ALA A 65 3.25 9.52 3.76
C ALA A 65 2.03 10.44 3.62
N ARG A 66 1.26 10.61 4.70
CA ARG A 66 0.15 11.56 4.73
C ARG A 66 0.61 13.00 4.50
N MET A 67 1.56 13.46 5.30
CA MET A 67 2.00 14.87 5.34
C MET A 67 2.75 15.29 4.08
N MET A 68 3.57 14.40 3.52
CA MET A 68 4.41 14.75 2.37
C MET A 68 3.64 14.73 1.05
N GLU A 69 2.62 13.87 0.93
CA GLU A 69 2.00 13.59 -0.36
C GLU A 69 0.48 13.60 -0.33
N LEU A 70 -0.16 12.80 0.53
CA LEU A 70 -1.61 12.66 0.51
C LEU A 70 -2.33 14.00 0.73
N GLU A 71 -1.84 14.83 1.66
CA GLU A 71 -2.42 16.15 1.91
C GLU A 71 -2.29 17.08 0.70
N SER A 72 -1.18 17.01 -0.04
CA SER A 72 -1.02 17.78 -1.28
C SER A 72 -1.99 17.30 -2.37
N MET A 73 -2.17 15.98 -2.52
CA MET A 73 -3.14 15.41 -3.46
C MET A 73 -4.58 15.82 -3.11
N LEU A 74 -4.91 15.83 -1.82
CA LEU A 74 -6.22 16.24 -1.31
C LEU A 74 -6.50 17.73 -1.58
N CYS A 75 -5.51 18.61 -1.54
CA CYS A 75 -5.69 20.01 -1.92
C CYS A 75 -6.13 20.19 -3.39
N GLY A 76 -5.86 19.20 -4.25
CA GLY A 76 -6.23 19.21 -5.67
C GLY A 76 -7.65 18.74 -5.97
N VAL A 77 -8.40 18.27 -4.96
CA VAL A 77 -9.74 17.69 -5.14
C VAL A 77 -10.72 18.18 -4.07
N PRO A 78 -12.03 18.26 -4.37
CA PRO A 78 -13.01 18.77 -3.42
C PRO A 78 -13.35 17.80 -2.28
N ASP A 79 -13.15 16.48 -2.49
CA ASP A 79 -13.41 15.44 -1.49
C ASP A 79 -12.51 14.23 -1.77
N VAL A 80 -12.18 13.45 -0.73
CA VAL A 80 -11.35 12.23 -0.80
C VAL A 80 -11.89 11.20 -1.80
N ILE A 81 -13.21 11.12 -2.00
CA ILE A 81 -13.81 10.19 -2.96
C ILE A 81 -13.44 10.52 -4.42
N ASN A 82 -12.96 11.74 -4.68
CA ASN A 82 -12.50 12.17 -6.00
C ASN A 82 -11.02 11.86 -6.24
N LEU A 83 -10.29 11.37 -5.24
CA LEU A 83 -8.98 10.79 -5.49
C LEU A 83 -9.14 9.51 -6.31
N LEU A 84 -8.24 9.31 -7.26
CA LEU A 84 -8.17 8.08 -8.05
C LEU A 84 -7.37 7.05 -7.24
N PRO A 85 -8.00 6.09 -6.53
CA PRO A 85 -7.34 5.30 -5.50
C PRO A 85 -6.12 4.56 -6.01
N TYR A 86 -6.18 3.95 -7.20
CA TYR A 86 -5.05 3.24 -7.79
C TYR A 86 -3.86 4.17 -8.13
N ASN A 87 -4.15 5.37 -8.68
CA ASN A 87 -3.10 6.33 -9.01
C ASN A 87 -2.50 6.93 -7.73
N THR A 88 -3.35 7.29 -6.76
CA THR A 88 -2.92 7.80 -5.45
C THR A 88 -2.06 6.77 -4.74
N SER A 89 -2.46 5.51 -4.69
CA SER A 89 -1.65 4.43 -4.11
C SER A 89 -0.31 4.24 -4.82
N ALA A 90 -0.29 4.31 -6.15
CA ALA A 90 0.97 4.23 -6.90
C ALA A 90 1.91 5.40 -6.59
N GLN A 91 1.38 6.63 -6.55
CA GLN A 91 2.15 7.84 -6.22
C GLN A 91 2.69 7.77 -4.80
N LEU A 92 1.85 7.44 -3.82
CA LEU A 92 2.28 7.30 -2.42
C LEU A 92 3.43 6.31 -2.27
N ASN A 93 3.50 5.25 -3.09
CA ASN A 93 4.59 4.27 -3.04
C ASN A 93 5.84 4.68 -3.84
N HIS A 94 5.76 5.69 -4.69
CA HIS A 94 6.88 6.20 -5.48
C HIS A 94 7.64 7.30 -4.74
N ARG A 95 8.17 6.97 -3.56
CA ARG A 95 8.89 7.92 -2.71
C ARG A 95 10.11 7.26 -2.05
N PRO A 96 11.20 8.00 -1.83
CA PRO A 96 12.31 7.49 -1.04
C PRO A 96 11.91 7.35 0.42
N VAL A 97 12.19 6.21 1.03
CA VAL A 97 11.95 5.93 2.45
C VAL A 97 13.25 5.48 3.10
N THR A 98 13.49 5.89 4.34
CA THR A 98 14.63 5.43 5.13
C THR A 98 14.13 4.61 6.33
N VAL A 99 14.93 3.62 6.74
CA VAL A 99 14.71 2.89 7.99
C VAL A 99 15.87 3.09 8.95
N LYS A 100 15.62 2.90 10.24
CA LYS A 100 16.64 3.07 11.28
C LYS A 100 17.85 2.19 10.99
N GLY A 101 19.03 2.80 10.96
CA GLY A 101 20.30 2.10 10.71
C GLY A 101 20.76 2.08 9.26
N MET A 102 19.97 2.60 8.31
CA MET A 102 20.43 2.82 6.93
C MET A 102 21.48 3.93 6.86
N LYS A 103 22.40 3.84 5.89
CA LYS A 103 23.34 4.92 5.59
C LYS A 103 22.60 6.11 4.99
N ALA A 104 23.13 7.32 5.21
CA ALA A 104 22.54 8.56 4.67
C ALA A 104 22.47 8.60 3.13
N SER A 105 23.31 7.84 2.44
CA SER A 105 23.33 7.72 0.97
C SER A 105 22.36 6.67 0.43
N GLU A 106 21.70 5.89 1.29
CA GLU A 106 20.84 4.78 0.91
C GLU A 106 19.37 5.13 1.21
N CYS A 107 18.46 4.70 0.33
CA CYS A 107 17.02 4.78 0.57
C CYS A 107 16.33 3.59 -0.09
N LEU A 108 15.20 3.20 0.50
CA LEU A 108 14.26 2.24 -0.06
C LEU A 108 13.32 2.97 -1.01
N TRP A 109 12.91 2.27 -2.05
CA TRP A 109 11.90 2.71 -3.01
C TRP A 109 10.80 1.66 -2.99
N PRO A 110 9.71 1.86 -2.22
CA PRO A 110 8.73 0.81 -1.94
C PRO A 110 8.18 0.11 -3.18
N ASP A 111 7.94 0.86 -4.25
CA ASP A 111 7.52 0.33 -5.55
C ASP A 111 8.58 -0.59 -6.19
N ARG A 112 9.85 -0.17 -6.20
CA ARG A 112 10.96 -0.94 -6.76
C ARG A 112 11.30 -2.16 -5.92
N ASP A 113 11.35 -1.98 -4.61
CA ASP A 113 11.70 -3.03 -3.66
C ASP A 113 10.62 -4.11 -3.63
N MET A 114 9.33 -3.73 -3.69
CA MET A 114 8.23 -4.68 -3.82
C MET A 114 8.34 -5.49 -5.11
N LYS A 115 8.60 -4.83 -6.25
CA LYS A 115 8.75 -5.53 -7.54
C LYS A 115 9.93 -6.52 -7.51
N ALA A 116 11.09 -6.10 -7.03
CA ALA A 116 12.27 -6.96 -6.92
C ALA A 116 12.03 -8.16 -5.98
N TRP A 117 11.33 -7.94 -4.87
CA TRP A 117 10.94 -9.01 -3.97
C TRP A 117 9.99 -10.00 -4.64
N LEU A 118 8.97 -9.51 -5.36
CA LEU A 118 8.02 -10.34 -6.11
C LEU A 118 8.71 -11.19 -7.17
N GLU A 119 9.64 -10.60 -7.94
CA GLU A 119 10.44 -11.34 -8.93
C GLU A 119 11.26 -12.46 -8.27
N THR A 120 11.80 -12.20 -7.08
CA THR A 120 12.59 -13.18 -6.32
C THR A 120 11.72 -14.34 -5.83
N VAL A 121 10.60 -14.06 -5.15
CA VAL A 121 9.75 -15.12 -4.56
C VAL A 121 9.04 -15.93 -5.63
N THR A 122 8.59 -15.29 -6.71
CA THR A 122 7.91 -15.99 -7.82
C THR A 122 8.90 -16.73 -8.73
N GLY A 123 10.12 -16.22 -8.91
CA GLY A 123 11.18 -16.90 -9.66
C GLY A 123 11.73 -18.13 -8.94
N ALA A 124 11.75 -18.11 -7.60
CA ALA A 124 12.20 -19.22 -6.77
C ALA A 124 11.19 -20.38 -6.67
N GLY A 125 10.02 -20.29 -7.31
CA GLY A 125 8.97 -21.31 -7.18
C GLY A 125 8.34 -21.36 -5.78
N LEU A 126 8.49 -20.30 -4.99
CA LEU A 126 7.89 -20.17 -3.66
C LEU A 126 6.45 -19.66 -3.85
N TYR A 127 5.54 -20.51 -4.33
CA TYR A 127 4.10 -20.25 -4.40
C TYR A 127 3.30 -21.51 -4.10
#